data_AF-A0A8H8N716-F1
#
_entry.id   AF-A0A8H8N716-F1
#
_cell.length_a   1.000
_cell.length_b   1.000
_cell.length_c   1.000
_cell.angle_alpha   90.00
_cell.angle_beta   90.00
_cell.angle_gamma   90.00
#
_symmetry.space_group_name_H-M   'P 1'
#
loop_
_entity.id
_entity.type
_entity.pdbx_description
1 polymer ?
#
loop_
_entity_poly.entity_id
_entity_poly.type
_entity_poly.pdbx_seq_one_letter_code
_entity_poly.pdbx_strand_id
1 'polypeptide(L)'
;MPAALITLVLAMFPTALATPVSEVTGSALPASLLRGQAKSCGLYGPLSCRNSTVQTNLCCLNAPGGQFLLTQIWGVNPNIGPSRAWTVHGLWPDLCNGNYSGNCAPDRELSNITAILRQNGQRSLLKVMNKYWLSNNGTNENFWEHEYNKHGTCISTLEPKCFKKTHKEPFLEVTAYFSKTMELYKKLPTYKWLKAKGITPSTTRTYNLTQIHDAIVSKTGFIPSAEQVEREMGVGGVEA
;
A
#
# COMPACT_ATOMS: atom_id res chain seq x y z
N MET A 1 0.74 27.71 -12.76
CA MET A 1 0.18 27.23 -11.47
C MET A 1 1.17 26.23 -10.91
N PRO A 2 1.65 26.39 -9.67
CA PRO A 2 2.57 25.42 -9.06
C PRO A 2 1.90 24.04 -9.04
N ALA A 3 2.65 22.99 -9.35
CA ALA A 3 2.13 21.63 -9.35
C ALA A 3 2.15 21.11 -7.90
N ALA A 4 1.00 20.96 -7.26
CA ALA A 4 0.91 20.39 -5.92
C ALA A 4 0.62 18.89 -6.01
N LEU A 5 1.56 18.06 -5.59
CA LEU A 5 1.35 16.64 -5.35
C LEU A 5 1.09 16.47 -3.86
N ILE A 6 -0.11 16.03 -3.47
CA ILE A 6 -0.40 15.77 -2.06
C ILE A 6 -0.29 14.28 -1.83
N THR A 7 0.64 13.87 -0.96
CA THR A 7 0.78 12.49 -0.51
C THR A 7 0.14 12.36 0.86
N LEU A 8 -0.74 11.37 1.01
CA LEU A 8 -1.36 11.02 2.26
C LEU A 8 -0.91 9.63 2.66
N VAL A 9 -0.24 9.54 3.79
CA VAL A 9 0.23 8.29 4.36
C VAL A 9 -0.67 7.91 5.53
N LEU A 10 -1.46 6.85 5.33
CA LEU A 10 -2.22 6.26 6.41
C LEU A 10 -1.42 5.10 7.03
N ALA A 11 -0.89 5.33 8.22
CA ALA A 11 -0.40 4.24 9.06
C ALA A 11 -1.61 3.41 9.53
N MET A 12 -1.65 2.14 9.12
CA MET A 12 -2.65 1.20 9.64
C MET A 12 -2.08 0.52 10.88
N PHE A 13 -2.48 0.98 12.05
CA PHE A 13 -2.28 0.21 13.28
C PHE A 13 -3.46 -0.75 13.45
N PRO A 14 -3.23 -2.07 13.61
CA PRO A 14 -4.32 -2.99 13.90
C PRO A 14 -4.90 -2.67 15.28
N THR A 15 -6.11 -2.11 15.30
CA THR A 15 -6.98 -2.08 16.48
C THR A 15 -7.90 -3.30 16.45
N ALA A 16 -7.93 -4.02 17.57
CA ALA A 16 -8.92 -5.08 17.79
C ALA A 16 -10.30 -4.44 17.97
N LEU A 17 -11.05 -4.31 16.88
CA LEU A 17 -12.49 -4.08 16.94
C LEU A 17 -13.17 -5.24 16.22
N ALA A 18 -13.65 -6.17 17.03
CA ALA A 18 -14.52 -7.23 16.59
C ALA A 18 -15.87 -6.61 16.19
N THR A 19 -16.17 -6.63 14.89
CA THR A 19 -17.54 -6.57 14.40
C THR A 19 -17.75 -7.72 13.41
N PRO A 20 -18.93 -8.35 13.41
CA PRO A 20 -19.19 -9.49 12.55
C PRO A 20 -19.21 -9.01 11.10
N VAL A 21 -18.39 -9.65 10.26
CA VAL A 21 -18.34 -9.38 8.82
C VAL A 21 -19.57 -10.02 8.19
N SER A 22 -20.62 -9.23 7.96
CA SER A 22 -21.62 -9.57 6.95
C SER A 22 -21.06 -9.34 5.56
N GLU A 23 -21.31 -10.34 4.73
CA GLU A 23 -20.87 -10.60 3.36
C GLU A 23 -20.54 -9.38 2.49
N VAL A 24 -19.28 -9.32 2.02
CA VAL A 24 -18.88 -8.53 0.84
C VAL A 24 -18.52 -9.50 -0.27
N THR A 25 -19.44 -9.67 -1.22
CA THR A 25 -19.19 -10.34 -2.50
C THR A 25 -18.35 -9.41 -3.39
N GLY A 26 -17.07 -9.74 -3.57
CA GLY A 26 -16.19 -8.99 -4.47
C GLY A 26 -14.79 -9.59 -4.58
N SER A 27 -14.58 -10.37 -5.67
CA SER A 27 -13.32 -10.95 -6.16
C SER A 27 -12.27 -11.24 -5.08
N ALA A 28 -12.45 -12.38 -4.41
CA ALA A 28 -11.46 -12.95 -3.51
C ALA A 28 -10.13 -13.16 -4.24
N LEU A 29 -9.02 -12.91 -3.54
CA LEU A 29 -7.77 -13.64 -3.75
C LEU A 29 -8.10 -15.13 -3.97
N PRO A 30 -7.35 -15.89 -4.80
CA PRO A 30 -7.48 -17.34 -4.80
C PRO A 30 -7.46 -17.79 -3.34
N ALA A 31 -8.56 -18.38 -2.87
CA ALA A 31 -8.70 -18.75 -1.46
C ALA A 31 -7.54 -19.66 -1.01
N SER A 32 -6.87 -20.33 -1.96
CA SER A 32 -5.65 -21.12 -1.77
C SER A 32 -4.46 -20.33 -1.19
N LEU A 33 -4.23 -19.09 -1.64
CA LEU A 33 -3.06 -18.27 -1.26
C LEU A 33 -3.16 -17.79 0.19
N LEU A 34 -4.33 -17.28 0.59
CA LEU A 34 -4.59 -16.84 1.96
C LEU A 34 -4.86 -18.02 2.92
N ARG A 35 -5.53 -19.09 2.48
CA ARG A 35 -5.79 -20.27 3.35
C ARG A 35 -4.52 -21.05 3.66
N GLY A 36 -3.49 -20.97 2.82
CA GLY A 36 -2.20 -21.62 3.06
C GLY A 36 -1.46 -21.05 4.27
N GLN A 37 -1.35 -19.72 4.35
CA GLN A 37 -0.67 -19.03 5.46
C GLN A 37 -1.56 -18.88 6.72
N ALA A 38 -2.86 -18.59 6.56
CA ALA A 38 -3.75 -18.40 7.71
C ALA A 38 -3.96 -19.70 8.52
N LYS A 39 -3.90 -20.88 7.89
CA LYS A 39 -3.98 -22.16 8.60
C LYS A 39 -2.72 -22.46 9.43
N SER A 40 -1.54 -21.97 9.04
CA SER A 40 -0.29 -22.25 9.76
C SER A 40 0.01 -21.26 10.89
N CYS A 41 -0.52 -20.03 10.82
CA CYS A 41 -0.18 -18.96 11.75
C CYS A 41 -1.14 -18.78 12.93
N GLY A 42 -2.23 -19.57 12.99
CA GLY A 42 -3.30 -19.39 13.97
C GLY A 42 -4.10 -18.11 13.74
N LEU A 43 -5.33 -18.06 14.27
CA LEU A 43 -6.23 -16.90 14.11
C LEU A 43 -5.86 -15.71 15.03
N TYR A 44 -5.05 -15.95 16.05
CA TYR A 44 -4.71 -14.99 17.11
C TYR A 44 -3.18 -14.85 17.27
N GLY A 45 -2.50 -14.52 16.18
CA GLY A 45 -1.09 -14.14 16.24
C GLY A 45 -0.88 -12.84 17.03
N PRO A 46 0.31 -12.64 17.63
CA PRO A 46 0.64 -11.38 18.28
C PRO A 46 0.60 -10.21 17.27
N LEU A 47 0.34 -9.00 17.76
CA LEU A 47 0.42 -7.80 16.93
C LEU A 47 1.89 -7.36 16.82
N SER A 48 2.32 -7.03 15.61
CA SER A 48 3.64 -6.43 15.37
C SER A 48 3.78 -5.10 16.13
N CYS A 49 5.02 -4.73 16.47
CA CYS A 49 5.35 -3.53 17.24
C CYS A 49 4.75 -3.42 18.65
N ARG A 50 4.13 -4.49 19.19
CA ARG A 50 3.62 -4.53 20.56
C ARG A 50 4.37 -5.51 21.48
N ASN A 51 5.19 -6.40 20.91
CA ASN A 51 5.86 -7.46 21.67
C ASN A 51 7.36 -7.17 21.82
N SER A 52 7.89 -7.28 23.04
CA SER A 52 9.32 -7.18 23.36
C SER A 52 10.06 -8.52 23.22
N THR A 53 9.33 -9.63 23.06
CA THR A 53 9.94 -10.94 22.81
C THR A 53 10.47 -11.02 21.37
N VAL A 54 11.65 -11.61 21.20
CA VAL A 54 12.22 -11.90 19.88
C VAL A 54 11.28 -12.81 19.09
N GLN A 55 10.98 -12.41 17.86
CA GLN A 55 10.02 -13.07 17.00
C GLN A 55 10.71 -14.16 16.20
N THR A 56 10.31 -15.42 16.39
CA THR A 56 10.98 -16.57 15.76
C THR A 56 10.31 -17.01 14.46
N ASN A 57 8.99 -16.83 14.32
CA ASN A 57 8.27 -17.18 13.10
C ASN A 57 7.86 -15.94 12.29
N LEU A 58 8.79 -15.48 11.46
CA LEU A 58 8.61 -14.32 10.59
C LEU A 58 7.63 -14.56 9.42
N CYS A 59 7.23 -15.81 9.16
CA CYS A 59 6.14 -16.09 8.23
C CYS A 59 4.75 -15.82 8.84
N CYS A 60 4.67 -15.67 10.16
CA CYS A 60 3.42 -15.46 10.89
C CYS A 60 3.37 -14.12 11.64
N LEU A 61 4.46 -13.34 11.59
CA LEU A 61 4.52 -12.03 12.19
C LEU A 61 5.50 -11.14 11.43
N ASN A 62 5.06 -9.93 11.10
CA ASN A 62 5.92 -8.95 10.47
C ASN A 62 6.91 -8.34 11.48
N ALA A 63 8.21 -8.60 11.27
CA ALA A 63 9.32 -7.98 11.99
C ALA A 63 10.60 -8.01 11.13
N PRO A 64 11.51 -7.02 11.24
CA PRO A 64 11.40 -5.83 12.09
C PRO A 64 10.49 -4.73 11.51
N GLY A 65 10.12 -4.84 10.22
CA GLY A 65 9.15 -3.98 9.53
C GLY A 65 7.71 -4.26 9.94
N GLY A 66 7.36 -3.90 11.18
CA GLY A 66 6.09 -4.24 11.81
C GLY A 66 5.00 -3.18 11.68
N GLN A 67 5.35 -1.95 11.24
CA GLN A 67 4.44 -0.83 11.10
C GLN A 67 4.14 -0.61 9.62
N PHE A 68 2.89 -0.84 9.19
CA PHE A 68 2.53 -0.73 7.77
C PHE A 68 1.90 0.62 7.44
N LEU A 69 2.44 1.25 6.41
CA LEU A 69 1.96 2.51 5.87
C LEU A 69 1.37 2.22 4.49
N LEU A 70 0.06 2.41 4.34
CA LEU A 70 -0.54 2.45 3.01
C LEU A 70 -0.52 3.91 2.53
N THR A 71 0.26 4.17 1.50
CA THR A 71 0.46 5.52 0.98
C THR A 71 -0.42 5.76 -0.25
N GLN A 72 -1.11 6.89 -0.23
CA GLN A 72 -1.97 7.34 -1.32
C GLN A 72 -1.48 8.69 -1.82
N ILE A 73 -1.78 8.98 -3.08
CA ILE A 73 -1.35 10.20 -3.72
C ILE A 73 -2.49 10.83 -4.51
N TRP A 74 -2.52 12.16 -4.47
CA TRP A 74 -3.40 12.99 -5.28
C TRP A 74 -2.52 13.81 -6.22
N GLY A 75 -2.37 13.34 -7.46
CA GLY A 75 -1.63 14.07 -8.49
C GLY A 75 -2.57 14.86 -9.39
N VAL A 76 -2.36 16.18 -9.46
CA VAL A 76 -3.08 17.08 -10.36
C VAL A 76 -2.25 17.49 -11.57
N ASN A 77 -0.92 17.33 -11.51
CA ASN A 77 -0.04 17.61 -12.64
C ASN A 77 1.24 16.72 -12.62
N PRO A 78 1.29 15.66 -13.43
CA PRO A 78 0.20 15.18 -14.28
C PRO A 78 -0.99 14.71 -13.44
N ASN A 79 -2.20 14.82 -14.00
CA ASN A 79 -3.37 14.21 -13.39
C ASN A 79 -3.23 12.68 -13.45
N ILE A 80 -3.17 12.02 -12.30
CA ILE A 80 -3.03 10.57 -12.20
C ILE A 80 -4.34 9.95 -11.68
N GLY A 81 -4.90 9.05 -12.50
CA GLY A 81 -6.07 8.28 -12.12
C GLY A 81 -7.40 9.04 -12.21
N PRO A 82 -8.47 8.49 -11.62
CA PRO A 82 -9.80 9.07 -11.71
C PRO A 82 -9.93 10.37 -10.92
N SER A 83 -10.62 11.37 -11.47
CA SER A 83 -10.85 12.71 -10.88
C SER A 83 -11.56 12.75 -9.52
N ARG A 84 -12.00 11.60 -8.99
CA ARG A 84 -12.71 11.46 -7.71
C ARG A 84 -12.14 10.31 -6.87
N ALA A 85 -10.87 10.01 -7.05
CA ALA A 85 -10.16 8.98 -6.30
C ALA A 85 -8.71 9.39 -6.10
N TRP A 86 -8.20 9.16 -4.89
CA TRP A 86 -6.76 9.12 -4.66
C TRP A 86 -6.23 7.82 -5.26
N THR A 87 -4.99 7.81 -5.75
CA THR A 87 -4.33 6.59 -6.25
C THR A 87 -3.37 6.04 -5.20
N VAL A 88 -3.00 4.77 -5.33
CA VAL A 88 -1.97 4.12 -4.53
C VAL A 88 -0.61 4.67 -4.95
N HIS A 89 0.22 4.98 -3.96
CA HIS A 89 1.65 5.14 -4.12
C HIS A 89 2.34 3.82 -3.76
N GLY A 90 2.12 3.28 -2.55
CA GLY A 90 2.70 2.01 -2.15
C GLY A 90 2.20 1.46 -0.81
N LEU A 91 2.79 0.34 -0.39
CA LEU A 91 2.60 -0.27 0.93
C LEU A 91 3.97 -0.51 1.55
N TRP A 92 4.29 0.21 2.63
CA TRP A 92 5.65 0.27 3.16
C TRP A 92 5.73 -0.33 4.56
N PRO A 93 6.63 -1.30 4.81
CA PRO A 93 6.86 -1.88 6.12
C PRO A 93 7.93 -1.09 6.90
N ASP A 94 7.52 -0.10 7.66
CA ASP A 94 8.41 0.66 8.53
C ASP A 94 8.77 -0.16 9.78
N LEU A 95 9.95 0.14 10.31
CA LEU A 95 10.39 -0.34 11.61
C LEU A 95 9.53 0.30 12.71
N CYS A 96 9.37 -0.42 13.83
CA CYS A 96 8.54 0.04 14.94
C CYS A 96 9.05 1.32 15.65
N ASN A 97 10.24 1.80 15.30
CA ASN A 97 10.80 3.07 15.78
C ASN A 97 10.58 4.24 14.80
N GLY A 98 9.85 4.03 13.70
CA GLY A 98 9.56 5.04 12.68
C GLY A 98 10.65 5.21 11.61
N ASN A 99 11.76 4.48 11.68
CA ASN A 99 12.70 4.38 10.55
C ASN A 99 12.22 3.29 9.56
N TYR A 100 12.85 3.16 8.40
CA TYR A 100 12.49 2.16 7.39
C TYR A 100 13.71 1.43 6.85
N SER A 101 13.46 0.29 6.20
CA SER A 101 14.46 -0.43 5.40
C SER A 101 13.99 -0.44 3.95
N GLY A 102 14.95 -0.39 3.01
CA GLY A 102 14.68 -0.45 1.57
C GLY A 102 15.62 -1.44 0.90
N ASN A 103 15.17 -2.04 -0.21
CA ASN A 103 15.94 -2.99 -1.02
C ASN A 103 16.48 -4.16 -0.18
N CYS A 104 15.62 -4.80 0.61
CA CYS A 104 16.03 -5.83 1.57
C CYS A 104 16.46 -7.16 0.93
N ALA A 105 16.25 -7.33 -0.38
CA ALA A 105 16.64 -8.52 -1.13
C ALA A 105 17.15 -8.15 -2.54
N PRO A 106 18.34 -7.55 -2.64
CA PRO A 106 18.90 -7.09 -3.92
C PRO A 106 19.13 -8.24 -4.92
N ASP A 107 19.33 -9.46 -4.42
CA ASP A 107 19.48 -10.68 -5.21
C ASP A 107 18.16 -11.20 -5.82
N ARG A 108 17.02 -10.63 -5.41
CA ARG A 108 15.67 -11.02 -5.83
C ARG A 108 14.88 -9.86 -6.46
N GLU A 109 15.56 -8.80 -6.88
CA GLU A 109 14.91 -7.71 -7.60
C GLU A 109 14.33 -8.20 -8.93
N LEU A 110 13.19 -7.61 -9.30
CA LEU A 110 12.41 -7.99 -10.47
C LEU A 110 12.25 -6.79 -11.41
N SER A 111 12.14 -7.08 -12.70
CA SER A 111 11.96 -6.10 -13.78
C SER A 111 10.81 -6.49 -14.74
N ASN A 112 9.84 -7.27 -14.23
CA ASN A 112 8.78 -7.85 -15.04
C ASN A 112 7.50 -8.18 -14.22
N ILE A 113 7.13 -7.29 -13.28
CA ILE A 113 5.94 -7.41 -12.43
C ILE A 113 4.67 -7.70 -13.25
N THR A 114 4.43 -7.00 -14.36
CA THR A 114 3.25 -7.23 -15.20
C THR A 114 3.23 -8.64 -15.76
N ALA A 115 4.37 -9.16 -16.20
CA ALA A 115 4.47 -10.50 -16.75
C ALA A 115 4.18 -11.56 -15.68
N ILE A 116 4.75 -11.41 -14.48
CA ILE A 116 4.51 -12.29 -13.33
C ILE A 116 3.02 -12.33 -12.96
N LEU A 117 2.40 -11.15 -12.81
CA LEU A 117 0.98 -11.07 -12.49
C LEU A 117 0.10 -11.69 -13.59
N ARG A 118 0.45 -11.51 -14.87
CA ARG A 118 -0.27 -12.16 -15.98
C ARG A 118 -0.12 -13.67 -15.95
N GLN A 119 1.09 -14.18 -15.70
CA GLN A 119 1.38 -15.61 -15.60
C GLN A 119 0.59 -16.26 -14.46
N ASN A 120 0.44 -15.56 -13.33
CA ASN A 120 -0.35 -16.00 -12.18
C ASN A 120 -1.86 -15.74 -12.33
N GLY A 121 -2.34 -15.45 -13.55
CA GLY A 121 -3.76 -15.26 -13.84
C GLY A 121 -4.38 -13.96 -13.30
N GLN A 122 -3.57 -13.01 -12.81
CA GLN A 122 -4.02 -11.79 -12.12
C GLN A 122 -4.43 -10.65 -13.08
N ARG A 123 -5.13 -10.98 -14.18
CA ARG A 123 -5.58 -10.00 -15.18
C ARG A 123 -6.52 -8.94 -14.59
N SER A 124 -7.42 -9.35 -13.69
CA SER A 124 -8.34 -8.43 -13.00
C SER A 124 -7.61 -7.49 -12.06
N LEU A 125 -6.61 -7.98 -11.31
CA LEU A 125 -5.77 -7.14 -10.46
C LEU A 125 -5.02 -6.10 -11.29
N LEU A 126 -4.36 -6.51 -12.38
CA LEU A 126 -3.67 -5.62 -13.31
C LEU A 126 -4.59 -4.53 -13.87
N LYS A 127 -5.84 -4.86 -14.20
CA LYS A 127 -6.83 -3.87 -14.65
C LYS A 127 -7.12 -2.81 -13.58
N VAL A 128 -7.19 -3.21 -12.31
CA VAL A 128 -7.42 -2.27 -11.19
C VAL A 128 -6.15 -1.46 -10.90
N MET A 129 -4.96 -2.08 -10.91
CA MET A 129 -3.68 -1.39 -10.75
C MET A 129 -3.47 -0.33 -11.84
N ASN A 130 -3.70 -0.67 -13.12
CA ASN A 130 -3.64 0.28 -14.23
C ASN A 130 -4.68 1.42 -14.17
N LYS A 131 -5.59 1.41 -13.19
CA LYS A 131 -6.54 2.50 -12.95
C LYS A 131 -6.22 3.29 -11.69
N TYR A 132 -5.64 2.65 -10.68
CA TYR A 132 -5.55 3.20 -9.33
C TYR A 132 -4.15 3.16 -8.71
N TRP A 133 -3.15 2.55 -9.34
CA TRP A 133 -1.76 2.53 -8.90
C TRP A 133 -0.87 2.93 -10.07
N LEU A 134 -0.81 4.23 -10.31
CA LEU A 134 -0.29 4.83 -11.52
C LEU A 134 1.02 5.56 -11.25
N SER A 135 1.95 5.46 -12.19
CA SER A 135 3.15 6.29 -12.15
C SER A 135 2.81 7.75 -12.44
N ASN A 136 3.43 8.66 -11.70
CA ASN A 136 3.43 10.10 -11.99
C ASN A 136 4.65 10.51 -12.85
N ASN A 137 5.60 9.59 -13.08
CA ASN A 137 6.80 9.79 -13.88
C ASN A 137 7.29 8.46 -14.48
N GLY A 138 7.26 8.34 -15.81
CA GLY A 138 7.61 7.10 -16.51
C GLY A 138 6.45 6.11 -16.59
N THR A 139 6.77 4.80 -16.66
CA THR A 139 5.76 3.76 -16.86
C THR A 139 5.25 3.19 -15.53
N ASN A 140 4.03 2.63 -15.56
CA ASN A 140 3.50 1.89 -14.41
C ASN A 140 4.37 0.68 -14.05
N GLU A 141 4.99 0.02 -15.03
CA GLU A 141 5.82 -1.16 -14.78
C GLU A 141 7.05 -0.79 -13.95
N ASN A 142 7.82 0.20 -14.39
CA ASN A 142 8.98 0.71 -13.65
C ASN A 142 8.60 1.16 -12.23
N PHE A 143 7.42 1.76 -12.08
CA PHE A 143 6.94 2.18 -10.77
C PHE A 143 6.59 0.99 -9.87
N TRP A 144 5.91 -0.02 -10.39
CA TRP A 144 5.60 -1.23 -9.63
C TRP A 144 6.85 -2.04 -9.28
N GLU A 145 7.84 -2.09 -10.18
CA GLU A 145 9.17 -2.64 -9.89
C GLU A 145 9.82 -1.91 -8.71
N HIS A 146 9.85 -0.57 -8.73
CA HIS A 146 10.37 0.24 -7.63
C HIS A 146 9.68 -0.10 -6.31
N GLU A 147 8.34 -0.05 -6.28
CA GLU A 147 7.58 -0.30 -5.06
C GLU A 147 7.79 -1.71 -4.50
N TYR A 148 7.86 -2.72 -5.36
CA TYR A 148 8.10 -4.09 -4.91
C TYR A 148 9.56 -4.29 -4.47
N ASN A 149 10.53 -3.91 -5.29
CA ASN A 149 11.96 -4.13 -5.03
C ASN A 149 12.40 -3.37 -3.77
N LYS A 150 11.94 -2.13 -3.60
CA LYS A 150 12.29 -1.29 -2.45
C LYS A 150 11.53 -1.67 -1.18
N HIS A 151 10.22 -1.88 -1.25
CA HIS A 151 9.38 -2.05 -0.07
C HIS A 151 8.80 -3.46 0.10
N GLY A 152 8.34 -4.07 -0.99
CA GLY A 152 7.79 -5.44 -0.99
C GLY A 152 8.79 -6.48 -0.48
N THR A 153 10.06 -6.38 -0.90
CA THR A 153 11.14 -7.28 -0.45
C THR A 153 11.47 -7.17 1.04
N CYS A 154 11.04 -6.10 1.70
CA CYS A 154 11.24 -5.89 3.14
C CYS A 154 10.11 -6.47 4.01
N ILE A 155 9.08 -7.08 3.40
CA ILE A 155 7.96 -7.68 4.14
C ILE A 155 8.32 -9.13 4.50
N SER A 156 8.74 -9.33 5.74
CA SER A 156 9.17 -10.66 6.24
C SER A 156 8.15 -11.80 6.05
N THR A 157 6.85 -11.52 6.15
CA THR A 157 5.79 -12.53 5.92
C THR A 157 5.58 -12.87 4.44
N LEU A 158 6.19 -12.11 3.53
CA LEU A 158 6.21 -12.35 2.09
C LEU A 158 7.53 -12.96 1.62
N GLU A 159 8.38 -13.44 2.51
CA GLU A 159 9.55 -14.21 2.09
C GLU A 159 9.15 -15.49 1.32
N PRO A 160 9.81 -15.86 0.21
CA PRO A 160 9.45 -17.03 -0.60
C PRO A 160 9.38 -18.34 0.21
N LYS A 161 10.20 -18.47 1.27
CA LYS A 161 10.17 -19.61 2.21
C LYS A 161 8.84 -19.76 2.95
N CYS A 162 8.05 -18.70 3.03
CA CYS A 162 6.72 -18.68 3.64
C CYS A 162 5.62 -19.19 2.71
N PHE A 163 5.94 -19.44 1.43
CA PHE A 163 5.02 -19.97 0.43
C PHE A 163 5.37 -21.41 0.08
N LYS A 164 4.34 -22.21 -0.21
CA LYS A 164 4.54 -23.53 -0.81
C LYS A 164 4.97 -23.33 -2.27
N LYS A 165 6.15 -23.86 -2.62
CA LYS A 165 6.65 -23.81 -3.99
C LYS A 165 5.65 -24.47 -4.95
N THR A 166 5.35 -23.79 -6.04
CA THR A 166 4.49 -24.29 -7.13
C THR A 166 5.06 -23.82 -8.46
N HIS A 167 5.08 -24.71 -9.45
CA HIS A 167 5.50 -24.35 -10.82
C HIS A 167 4.41 -23.61 -11.60
N LYS A 168 3.15 -23.69 -11.15
CA LYS A 168 2.01 -23.08 -11.84
C LYS A 168 1.90 -21.58 -11.59
N GLU A 169 2.36 -21.13 -10.44
CA GLU A 169 2.24 -19.75 -9.98
C GLU A 169 3.58 -19.31 -9.38
N PRO A 170 4.60 -18.99 -10.21
CA PRO A 170 5.88 -18.52 -9.69
C PRO A 170 5.73 -17.16 -8.98
N PHE A 171 6.64 -16.84 -8.07
CA PHE A 171 6.67 -15.55 -7.37
C PHE A 171 5.34 -15.20 -6.67
N LEU A 172 4.80 -16.14 -5.88
CA LEU A 172 3.55 -15.96 -5.15
C LEU A 172 3.58 -14.75 -4.22
N GLU A 173 4.73 -14.45 -3.65
CA GLU A 173 4.97 -13.28 -2.80
C GLU A 173 4.72 -11.96 -3.51
N VAL A 174 5.09 -11.85 -4.78
CA VAL A 174 4.82 -10.67 -5.62
C VAL A 174 3.32 -10.49 -5.78
N THR A 175 2.63 -11.58 -6.13
CA THR A 175 1.16 -11.56 -6.26
C THR A 175 0.47 -11.19 -4.96
N ALA A 176 0.96 -11.72 -3.83
CA ALA A 176 0.45 -11.40 -2.50
C ALA A 176 0.64 -9.93 -2.14
N TYR A 177 1.82 -9.34 -2.41
CA TYR A 177 2.10 -7.92 -2.19
C TYR A 177 1.08 -7.03 -2.92
N PHE A 178 1.02 -7.12 -4.25
CA PHE A 178 0.14 -6.25 -5.04
C PHE A 178 -1.34 -6.47 -4.72
N SER A 179 -1.76 -7.72 -4.53
CA SER A 179 -3.15 -8.00 -4.18
C SER A 179 -3.53 -7.44 -2.82
N LYS A 180 -2.65 -7.58 -1.81
CA LYS A 180 -2.92 -7.10 -0.46
C LYS A 180 -2.94 -5.58 -0.40
N THR A 181 -2.01 -4.92 -1.07
CA THR A 181 -2.01 -3.45 -1.20
C THR A 181 -3.31 -2.94 -1.80
N MET A 182 -3.79 -3.55 -2.89
CA MET A 182 -5.05 -3.15 -3.52
C MET A 182 -6.29 -3.51 -2.68
N GLU A 183 -6.25 -4.57 -1.88
CA GLU A 183 -7.30 -4.89 -0.90
C GLU A 183 -7.39 -3.81 0.20
N LEU A 184 -6.25 -3.41 0.77
CA LEU A 184 -6.15 -2.38 1.80
C LEU A 184 -6.60 -1.01 1.25
N TYR A 185 -6.16 -0.65 0.04
CA TYR A 185 -6.55 0.58 -0.64
C TYR A 185 -8.06 0.73 -0.79
N LYS A 186 -8.76 -0.34 -1.20
CA LYS A 186 -10.22 -0.31 -1.36
C LYS A 186 -10.98 0.02 -0.07
N LYS A 187 -10.39 -0.25 1.09
CA LYS A 187 -10.96 0.05 2.42
C LYS A 187 -10.74 1.51 2.84
N LEU A 188 -9.90 2.27 2.15
CA LEU A 188 -9.55 3.65 2.45
C LEU A 188 -9.99 4.61 1.32
N PRO A 189 -11.30 4.85 1.12
CA PRO A 189 -11.80 5.75 0.07
C PRO A 189 -11.64 7.23 0.45
N THR A 190 -10.40 7.69 0.58
CA THR A 190 -10.00 9.02 1.08
C THR A 190 -10.80 10.17 0.48
N TYR A 191 -10.99 10.18 -0.85
CA TYR A 191 -11.81 11.21 -1.52
C TYR A 191 -13.23 11.31 -0.95
N LYS A 192 -13.88 10.17 -0.67
CA LYS A 192 -15.25 10.15 -0.14
C LYS A 192 -15.29 10.73 1.28
N TRP A 193 -14.27 10.47 2.09
CA TRP A 193 -14.19 10.99 3.45
C TRP A 193 -13.98 12.50 3.47
N LEU A 194 -13.06 13.00 2.66
CA LEU A 194 -12.84 14.44 2.47
C LEU A 194 -14.09 15.13 1.94
N LYS A 195 -14.70 14.58 0.89
CA LYS A 195 -15.94 15.13 0.31
C LYS A 195 -17.08 15.20 1.33
N ALA A 196 -17.22 14.20 2.21
CA ALA A 196 -18.25 14.20 3.25
C ALA A 196 -18.07 15.33 4.28
N LYS A 197 -16.88 15.91 4.40
CA LYS A 197 -16.59 17.10 5.21
C LYS A 197 -16.52 18.39 4.38
N GLY A 198 -17.01 18.37 3.14
CA GLY A 198 -17.01 19.52 2.25
C GLY A 198 -15.63 19.85 1.66
N ILE A 199 -14.65 18.95 1.78
CA ILE A 199 -13.30 19.10 1.22
C ILE A 199 -13.30 18.44 -0.15
N THR A 200 -13.32 19.26 -1.20
CA THR A 200 -13.22 18.83 -2.59
C THR A 200 -12.15 19.64 -3.33
N PRO A 201 -11.53 19.09 -4.39
CA PRO A 201 -10.59 19.83 -5.22
C PRO A 201 -11.16 21.17 -5.66
N SER A 202 -10.36 22.23 -5.54
CA SER A 202 -10.75 23.60 -5.89
C SER A 202 -9.51 24.39 -6.31
N THR A 203 -9.68 25.31 -7.26
CA THR A 203 -8.65 26.27 -7.66
C THR A 203 -8.68 27.57 -6.85
N THR A 204 -9.70 27.75 -6.01
CA THR A 204 -9.94 29.00 -5.25
C THR A 204 -10.10 28.78 -3.76
N ARG A 205 -10.50 27.57 -3.33
CA ARG A 205 -10.66 27.23 -1.90
C ARG A 205 -9.42 26.51 -1.40
N THR A 206 -8.92 26.96 -0.26
CA THR A 206 -7.90 26.28 0.53
C THR A 206 -8.53 25.59 1.74
N TYR A 207 -7.83 24.62 2.31
CA TYR A 207 -8.24 23.89 3.51
C TYR A 207 -7.06 23.81 4.46
N ASN A 208 -7.32 23.92 5.76
CA ASN A 208 -6.28 23.75 6.77
C ASN A 208 -5.98 22.27 6.99
N LEU A 209 -4.74 21.96 7.36
CA LEU A 209 -4.28 20.61 7.65
C LEU A 209 -5.17 19.90 8.68
N THR A 210 -5.59 20.60 9.74
CA THR A 210 -6.52 20.06 10.74
C THR A 210 -7.85 19.60 10.14
N GLN A 211 -8.41 20.32 9.16
CA GLN A 211 -9.67 19.90 8.52
C GLN A 211 -9.50 18.59 7.74
N ILE A 212 -8.35 18.41 7.09
CA ILE A 212 -7.99 17.18 6.39
C ILE A 212 -7.81 16.04 7.39
N HIS A 213 -7.06 16.27 8.47
CA HIS A 213 -6.86 15.29 9.54
C HIS A 213 -8.19 14.88 10.18
N ASP A 214 -9.04 15.82 10.60
CA ASP A 214 -10.33 15.54 11.24
C ASP A 214 -11.25 14.71 10.33
N ALA A 215 -11.25 14.99 9.02
CA ALA A 215 -12.02 14.23 8.06
C ALA A 215 -11.61 12.75 8.03
N ILE A 216 -10.30 12.49 8.09
CA ILE A 216 -9.73 11.14 8.03
C ILE A 216 -9.84 10.44 9.39
N VAL A 217 -9.46 11.11 10.48
CA VAL A 217 -9.56 10.63 11.87
C VAL A 217 -11.00 10.22 12.19
N SER A 218 -12.00 10.97 11.74
CA SER A 218 -13.42 10.62 11.96
C SER A 218 -13.84 9.27 11.34
N LYS A 219 -13.01 8.68 10.47
CA LYS A 219 -13.24 7.41 9.79
C LYS A 219 -12.27 6.32 10.19
N THR A 220 -11.05 6.68 10.55
CA THR A 220 -9.97 5.72 10.85
C THR A 220 -9.65 5.63 12.34
N GLY A 221 -9.91 6.70 13.11
CA GLY A 221 -9.43 6.86 14.48
C GLY A 221 -7.93 7.22 14.58
N PHE A 222 -7.26 7.44 13.44
CA PHE A 222 -5.82 7.68 13.37
C PHE A 222 -5.51 8.96 12.60
N ILE A 223 -4.54 9.73 13.10
CA ILE A 223 -4.00 10.89 12.40
C ILE A 223 -3.09 10.38 11.28
N PRO A 224 -3.39 10.67 10.01
CA PRO A 224 -2.50 10.33 8.91
C PRO A 224 -1.30 11.29 8.88
N SER A 225 -0.18 10.87 8.30
CA SER A 225 0.82 11.83 7.84
C SER A 225 0.35 12.40 6.50
N ALA A 226 0.33 13.72 6.37
CA ALA A 226 -0.02 14.39 5.12
C ALA A 226 1.13 15.31 4.71
N GLU A 227 1.57 15.18 3.46
CA GLU A 227 2.66 15.96 2.89
C GLU A 227 2.18 16.64 1.61
N GLN A 228 2.46 17.94 1.50
CA GLN A 228 2.25 18.72 0.28
C GLN A 228 3.60 18.94 -0.39
N VAL A 229 3.77 18.41 -1.59
CA VAL A 229 4.96 18.61 -2.42
C VAL A 229 4.60 19.60 -3.52
N GLU A 230 5.13 20.81 -3.45
CA GLU A 230 5.02 21.81 -4.51
C GLU A 230 6.18 21.60 -5.50
N ARG A 231 5.88 21.08 -6.70
CA ARG A 231 6.82 21.13 -7.81
C ARG A 231 6.73 22.52 -8.45
N GLU A 232 7.73 23.34 -8.18
CA GLU A 232 8.04 24.48 -9.03
C GLU A 232 8.36 23.94 -10.43
N MET A 233 7.58 24.35 -11.43
CA MET A 233 7.88 24.01 -12.82
C MET A 233 9.10 24.82 -13.26
N GLY A 234 10.28 24.25 -13.05
CA GLY A 234 11.52 24.67 -13.70
C GLY A 234 12.59 25.20 -12.78
N VAL A 235 13.33 24.29 -12.11
CA VAL A 235 14.78 24.18 -12.19
C VAL A 235 15.11 22.71 -11.89
N GLY A 236 15.91 22.06 -12.74
CA GLY A 236 16.40 20.70 -12.48
C GLY A 236 17.20 20.68 -11.17
N GLY A 237 16.66 20.02 -10.16
CA GLY A 237 17.33 19.74 -8.89
C GLY A 237 17.55 18.23 -8.77
N VAL A 238 18.82 17.85 -8.63
CA VAL A 238 19.31 16.50 -8.41
C VAL A 238 18.82 16.03 -7.03
N GLU A 239 18.10 14.91 -6.96
CA GLU A 239 17.89 14.19 -5.69
C GLU A 239 19.01 13.16 -5.52
N ALA A 240 19.72 13.30 -4.40
CA ALA A 240 20.69 12.35 -3.86
C ALA A 240 19.98 11.33 -2.95
#